data_AF-A0AAD6WRD4-F1
#
_entry.id   AF-A0AAD6WRD4-F1
#
_cell.length_a   1.000
_cell.length_b   1.000
_cell.length_c   1.000
_cell.angle_alpha   90.00
_cell.angle_beta   90.00
_cell.angle_gamma   90.00
#
_symmetry.space_group_name_H-M   'P 1'
#
loop_
_entity.id
_entity.type
_entity.pdbx_description
1 polymer ?
#
loop_
_entity_poly.entity_id
_entity_poly.type
_entity_poly.pdbx_seq_one_letter_code
_entity_poly.pdbx_strand_id
1 'polypeptide(L)' 'LCSVTYSFIPKRYPDYYQLIPNPISMLRIQAWSQKPMHYQTLAQYRADWHLLFQNARDYNMPGSRVFMDADFLQK' A
#
# COMPACT_ATOMS: atom_id res chain seq x y z
N LEU A 1 8.78 4.39 3.85
CA LEU A 1 7.89 3.19 3.96
C LEU A 1 7.51 2.77 5.40
N CYS A 2 8.17 3.26 6.45
CA CYS A 2 7.91 2.86 7.85
C CYS A 2 6.73 3.59 8.55
N SER A 3 5.69 4.01 7.82
CA SER A 3 4.56 4.76 8.42
C SER A 3 3.18 4.15 8.15
N VAL A 4 3.12 2.94 7.58
CA VAL A 4 1.86 2.26 7.25
C VAL A 4 1.32 1.40 8.40
N THR A 5 1.47 1.85 9.64
CA THR A 5 0.66 1.32 10.74
C THR A 5 -0.69 2.05 10.69
N TYR A 6 -1.74 1.28 10.41
CA TYR A 6 -3.13 1.74 10.21
C TYR A 6 -3.61 2.71 11.31
N SER A 7 -3.04 2.59 12.51
CA SER A 7 -3.36 3.38 13.70
C SER A 7 -2.91 4.85 13.66
N PHE A 8 -1.97 5.25 12.80
CA PHE A 8 -1.44 6.62 12.73
C PHE A 8 -1.90 7.42 11.50
N ILE A 9 -2.48 6.77 10.50
CA ILE A 9 -2.98 7.42 9.28
C ILE A 9 -4.13 8.41 9.56
N PRO A 10 -5.15 8.11 10.39
CA PRO A 10 -6.31 8.99 10.52
C PRO A 10 -5.97 10.38 11.07
N LYS A 11 -4.95 10.49 11.93
CA LYS A 11 -4.52 11.78 12.50
C LYS A 11 -3.62 12.59 11.58
N ARG A 12 -2.83 11.93 10.73
CA ARG A 12 -1.81 12.57 9.90
C ARG A 12 -2.30 12.83 8.47
N TYR A 13 -3.28 12.05 8.03
CA TYR A 13 -3.81 12.02 6.67
C TYR A 13 -5.33 11.76 6.73
N PRO A 14 -6.11 12.74 7.24
CA PRO A 14 -7.55 12.56 7.49
C PRO A 14 -8.37 12.35 6.21
N ASP A 15 -7.83 12.74 5.06
CA ASP A 15 -8.40 12.66 3.72
C ASP A 15 -7.99 11.39 2.95
N TYR A 16 -7.01 10.62 3.44
CA TYR A 16 -6.46 9.46 2.72
C TYR A 16 -7.54 8.46 2.29
N TYR A 17 -8.43 8.09 3.21
CA TYR A 17 -9.52 7.15 2.94
C TYR A 17 -10.66 7.73 2.08
N GLN A 18 -10.67 9.04 1.84
CA GLN A 18 -11.60 9.69 0.93
C GLN A 18 -11.04 9.73 -0.50
N LEU A 19 -9.73 9.92 -0.63
CA LEU A 19 -9.04 10.06 -1.93
C LEU A 19 -8.58 8.71 -2.50
N ILE A 20 -8.27 7.73 -1.66
CA ILE A 20 -7.76 6.42 -2.08
C ILE A 20 -8.87 5.37 -2.03
N PRO A 21 -9.34 4.87 -3.19
CA PRO A 21 -10.54 4.03 -3.28
C PRO A 21 -10.33 2.63 -2.73
N ASN A 22 -9.11 2.08 -2.85
CA ASN A 22 -8.78 0.72 -2.40
C ASN A 22 -7.59 0.76 -1.42
N PRO A 23 -7.78 1.20 -0.16
CA PRO A 23 -6.71 1.29 0.81
C PRO A 23 -6.12 -0.09 1.15
N ILE A 24 -4.80 -0.20 1.02
CA ILE A 24 -4.04 -1.38 1.41
C ILE A 24 -2.77 -0.97 2.17
N SER A 25 -2.27 -1.88 2.99
CA SER A 25 -1.03 -1.70 3.74
C SER A 25 -0.18 -2.96 3.65
N MET A 26 1.14 -2.80 3.79
CA MET A 26 2.07 -3.93 3.84
C MET A 26 1.71 -4.93 4.93
N LEU A 27 1.28 -4.46 6.11
CA LEU A 27 0.84 -5.34 7.21
C LEU A 27 -0.36 -6.20 6.80
N ARG A 28 -1.31 -5.64 6.05
CA ARG A 28 -2.47 -6.38 5.53
C ARG A 28 -2.03 -7.43 4.51
N ILE A 29 -1.15 -7.08 3.58
CA ILE A 29 -0.58 -8.00 2.59
C ILE A 29 0.13 -9.17 3.27
N GLN A 30 0.94 -8.88 4.29
CA GLN A 30 1.63 -9.89 5.11
C GLN A 30 0.65 -10.79 5.85
N ALA A 31 -0.37 -10.22 6.50
CA ALA A 31 -1.39 -11.00 7.20
C ALA A 31 -2.15 -11.94 6.25
N TRP A 32 -2.51 -11.44 5.06
CA TRP A 32 -3.19 -12.22 4.02
C TRP A 32 -2.31 -13.31 3.41
N SER A 33 -0.99 -13.08 3.30
CA SER A 33 -0.05 -14.09 2.81
C SER A 33 0.05 -15.32 3.71
N GLN A 34 -0.34 -15.19 4.98
CA GLN A 34 -0.38 -16.27 5.96
C GLN A 34 -1.75 -16.97 6.03
N LYS A 35 -2.77 -16.46 5.33
CA LYS A 35 -4.12 -17.03 5.35
C LYS A 35 -4.27 -18.08 4.25
N PRO A 36 -4.74 -19.30 4.58
CA PRO A 36 -5.02 -20.32 3.57
C PRO A 36 -5.98 -19.80 2.51
N MET A 37 -5.71 -20.13 1.24
CA MET A 37 -6.55 -19.82 0.08
C MET A 37 -6.81 -18.34 -0.23
N HIS A 38 -6.18 -17.39 0.49
CA HIS A 38 -6.37 -15.97 0.21
C HIS A 38 -5.71 -15.57 -1.11
N TYR A 39 -4.42 -15.86 -1.26
CA TYR A 39 -3.75 -15.80 -2.56
C TYR A 39 -3.62 -17.22 -3.11
N GLN A 40 -4.42 -17.52 -4.11
CA GLN A 40 -4.38 -18.79 -4.85
C GLN A 40 -3.30 -18.78 -5.93
N THR A 41 -2.85 -17.59 -6.35
CA THR A 41 -1.80 -17.42 -7.34
C THR A 41 -0.80 -16.34 -6.91
N LEU A 42 0.44 -16.45 -7.39
CA LEU A 42 1.45 -15.40 -7.22
C LEU A 42 1.00 -14.06 -7.85
N ALA A 43 0.19 -14.13 -8.91
CA ALA A 43 -0.36 -12.94 -9.56
C ALA A 43 -1.27 -12.14 -8.61
N GLN A 44 -2.12 -12.80 -7.82
CA GLN A 44 -2.96 -12.15 -6.81
C GLN A 44 -2.10 -11.50 -5.72
N TYR A 45 -1.08 -12.19 -5.24
CA TYR A 45 -0.14 -11.62 -4.25
C TYR A 45 0.59 -10.39 -4.80
N ARG A 46 1.07 -10.46 -6.05
CA ARG A 46 1.76 -9.35 -6.72
C ARG A 46 0.82 -8.16 -6.99
N ALA A 47 -0.45 -8.41 -7.29
CA ALA A 47 -1.44 -7.37 -7.55
C ALA A 47 -1.61 -6.44 -6.33
N ASP A 48 -1.62 -6.99 -5.13
CA ASP A 48 -1.75 -6.19 -3.90
C ASP A 48 -0.50 -5.34 -3.60
N TRP A 49 0.70 -5.85 -3.93
CA TRP A 49 1.91 -5.03 -3.88
C TRP A 49 1.87 -3.88 -4.91
N HIS A 50 1.42 -4.17 -6.13
CA HIS A 50 1.24 -3.13 -7.15
C HIS A 50 0.23 -2.08 -6.70
N LEU A 51 -0.88 -2.49 -6.09
CA LEU A 51 -1.88 -1.58 -5.53
C LEU A 51 -1.29 -0.73 -4.40
N LEU A 52 -0.47 -1.30 -3.52
CA LEU A 52 0.21 -0.55 -2.46
C LEU A 52 1.09 0.56 -3.03
N PHE A 53 1.91 0.25 -4.03
CA PHE A 53 2.78 1.23 -4.68
C PHE A 53 1.99 2.27 -5.48
N GLN A 54 0.90 1.85 -6.14
CA GLN A 54 0.03 2.76 -6.86
C GLN A 54 -0.64 3.77 -5.92
N ASN A 55 -1.25 3.30 -4.83
CA ASN A 55 -1.82 4.18 -3.81
C ASN A 55 -0.78 5.14 -3.22
N ALA A 56 0.47 4.67 -3.03
CA ALA A 56 1.55 5.51 -2.56
C ALA A 56 1.87 6.65 -3.55
N ARG A 57 1.82 6.40 -4.85
CA ARG A 57 1.99 7.46 -5.86
C ARG A 57 0.77 8.36 -6.03
N ASP A 58 -0.42 7.80 -5.95
CA ASP A 58 -1.67 8.56 -6.13
C ASP A 58 -1.86 9.58 -4.99
N TYR A 59 -1.47 9.20 -3.77
CA TYR A 59 -1.62 10.08 -2.61
C TYR A 59 -0.45 11.05 -2.42
N ASN A 60 0.79 10.63 -2.70
CA ASN A 60 1.97 11.43 -2.38
C ASN A 60 2.47 12.21 -3.59
N MET A 61 2.92 13.44 -3.38
CA MET A 61 3.43 14.28 -4.47
C MET A 61 4.60 13.60 -5.21
N PRO A 62 4.67 13.71 -6.55
CA PRO A 62 5.83 13.30 -7.33
C PRO A 62 7.12 13.92 -6.78
N GLY A 63 8.20 13.13 -6.70
CA GLY A 63 9.48 13.56 -6.14
C GLY A 63 9.54 13.55 -4.60
N SER A 64 8.43 13.30 -3.90
CA SER A 64 8.48 13.00 -2.47
C SER A 64 9.20 11.66 -2.22
N ARG A 65 9.77 11.50 -1.02
CA ARG A 65 10.47 10.26 -0.65
C ARG A 65 9.57 9.02 -0.79
N VAL A 66 8.30 9.12 -0.41
CA VAL A 66 7.36 7.99 -0.48
C VAL A 66 7.04 7.62 -1.93
N PHE A 67 6.87 8.62 -2.80
CA PHE A 67 6.68 8.40 -4.22
C PHE A 67 7.90 7.70 -4.85
N MET A 68 9.10 8.22 -4.60
CA MET A 68 10.35 7.65 -5.13
C MET A 68 10.62 6.23 -4.59
N ASP A 69 10.34 5.98 -3.31
CA ASP A 69 10.42 4.65 -2.71
C ASP A 69 9.48 3.66 -3.45
N ALA A 70 8.26 4.08 -3.79
CA ALA A 70 7.29 3.24 -4.50
C ALA A 70 7.76 2.91 -5.94
N ASP A 71 8.37 3.86 -6.64
CA ASP A 71 8.94 3.62 -7.98
C ASP A 71 10.18 2.74 -7.96
N PHE A 72 11.01 2.87 -6.92
CA PHE A 72 12.19 2.03 -6.78
C PHE A 72 11.81 0.57 -6.51
N LEU A 73 10.82 0.34 -5.63
CA LEU A 73 10.42 -1.01 -5.20
C LEU A 73 9.52 -1.76 -6.18
N GLN A 74 8.84 -1.07 -7.11
CA GLN A 74 7.96 -1.74 -8.08
C GLN A 74 8.70 -2.27 -9.32
N LYS A 75 10.03 -2.13 -9.37
CA LYS A 75 10.87 -2.70 -10.43
C LYS A 75 11.08 -4.20 -10.23
#